data_AF-A0AAW0XVP6-F1
#
_entry.id   AF-A0AAW0XVP6-F1
#
_cell.length_a   1.000
_cell.length_b   1.000
_cell.length_c   1.000
_cell.angle_alpha   90.00
_cell.angle_beta   90.00
_cell.angle_gamma   90.00
#
_symmetry.space_group_name_H-M   'P 1'
#
loop_
_entity.id
_entity.type
_entity.pdbx_description
1 polymer ?
#
loop_
_entity_poly.entity_id
_entity_poly.type
_entity_poly.pdbx_seq_one_letter_code
_entity_poly.pdbx_strand_id
1 'polypeptide(L)'
;GVVFVENDFWKEQRRFTLHKFRDLGFGKRSHEEVIQEEASELIKEIKETKGSISLQSMVGVSAINILWALMGGTRFSRKDGRLFHLVNILNELFRSGNVTGSIETVFPALHHIMPDSSSFNTAIRTFKPIKEFVK
;
A
#
# COMPACT_ATOMS: atom_id res chain seq x y z
N GLY A 1 -12.17 -7.45 8.88
CA GLY A 1 -11.24 -6.72 8.01
C GLY A 1 -11.31 -5.26 8.41
N VAL A 2 -10.33 -4.44 8.05
CA VAL A 2 -10.30 -3.04 8.50
C VAL A 2 -10.97 -2.10 7.48
N VAL A 3 -10.96 -2.45 6.18
CA VAL A 3 -11.35 -1.52 5.09
C VAL A 3 -12.72 -1.82 4.48
N PHE A 4 -13.08 -3.08 4.27
CA PHE A 4 -14.25 -3.47 3.44
C PHE A 4 -15.44 -4.06 4.20
N VAL A 5 -15.42 -4.03 5.53
CA VAL A 5 -16.50 -4.63 6.34
C VAL A 5 -16.93 -3.68 7.44
N GLU A 6 -18.21 -3.69 7.78
CA GLU A 6 -18.82 -2.82 8.79
C GLU A 6 -19.65 -3.66 9.78
N ASN A 7 -19.00 -4.59 10.47
CA ASN A 7 -19.61 -5.46 11.47
C ASN A 7 -18.78 -5.52 12.76
N ASP A 8 -19.16 -6.32 13.74
CA ASP A 8 -18.38 -6.41 14.99
C ASP A 8 -16.95 -6.90 14.75
N PHE A 9 -16.73 -7.74 13.73
CA PHE A 9 -15.39 -8.13 13.29
C PHE A 9 -14.56 -6.93 12.79
N TRP A 10 -15.16 -5.91 12.17
CA TRP A 10 -14.46 -4.66 11.88
C TRP A 10 -14.03 -3.92 13.14
N LYS A 11 -14.92 -3.81 14.14
CA LYS A 11 -14.61 -3.11 15.40
C LYS A 11 -13.45 -3.77 16.12
N GLU A 12 -13.45 -5.10 16.19
CA GLU A 12 -12.37 -5.89 16.79
C GLU A 12 -11.04 -5.68 16.06
N GLN A 13 -11.03 -5.85 14.74
CA GLN A 13 -9.82 -5.70 13.92
C GLN A 13 -9.26 -4.28 13.98
N ARG A 14 -10.13 -3.25 13.95
CA ARG A 14 -9.72 -1.85 14.09
C ARG A 14 -9.10 -1.58 15.45
N ARG A 15 -9.72 -2.04 16.54
CA ARG A 15 -9.20 -1.86 17.91
C ARG A 15 -7.86 -2.57 18.07
N PHE A 16 -7.75 -3.81 17.62
CA PHE A 16 -6.51 -4.59 17.66
C PHE A 16 -5.38 -3.88 16.90
N THR A 17 -5.61 -3.51 15.66
CA THR A 17 -4.61 -2.87 14.79
C THR A 17 -4.10 -1.54 15.37
N LEU A 18 -5.00 -0.67 15.85
CA LEU A 18 -4.60 0.59 16.49
C LEU A 18 -3.79 0.37 17.77
N HIS A 19 -4.16 -0.62 18.57
CA HIS A 19 -3.41 -0.97 19.77
C HIS A 19 -1.99 -1.43 19.41
N LYS A 20 -1.86 -2.32 18.40
CA LYS A 20 -0.56 -2.80 17.93
C LYS A 20 0.31 -1.70 17.34
N PHE A 21 -0.25 -0.80 16.54
CA PHE A 21 0.51 0.35 16.03
C PHE A 21 1.06 1.23 17.16
N ARG A 22 0.27 1.48 18.20
CA ARG A 22 0.74 2.24 19.37
C ARG A 22 1.85 1.51 20.14
N ASP A 23 1.74 0.19 20.27
CA ASP A 23 2.78 -0.64 20.90
C ASP A 23 4.09 -0.58 20.10
N LEU A 24 3.99 -0.67 18.76
CA LEU A 24 5.08 -0.50 17.80
C LEU A 24 5.66 0.92 17.77
N GLY A 25 5.06 1.87 18.49
CA GLY A 25 5.58 3.22 18.65
C GLY A 25 5.02 4.26 17.67
N PHE A 26 3.93 3.94 16.98
CA PHE A 26 3.13 4.96 16.28
C PHE A 26 2.70 6.06 17.27
N GLY A 27 3.03 7.32 16.93
CA GLY A 27 2.79 8.49 17.79
C GLY A 27 3.85 8.72 18.88
N LYS A 28 4.95 7.95 18.91
CA LYS A 28 6.11 8.20 19.76
C LYS A 28 7.23 8.87 18.95
N ARG A 29 8.03 9.72 19.61
CA ARG A 29 9.18 10.40 18.99
C ARG A 29 10.26 9.44 18.46
N SER A 30 10.32 8.20 18.98
CA SER A 30 11.31 7.19 18.58
C SER A 30 11.28 6.81 17.10
N HIS A 31 10.23 7.19 16.35
CA HIS A 31 10.10 6.90 14.92
C HIS A 31 10.15 8.15 14.04
N GLU A 32 10.30 9.34 14.63
CA GLU A 32 10.51 10.58 13.86
C GLU A 32 11.83 10.51 13.09
N GLU A 33 12.85 9.87 13.65
CA GLU A 33 14.15 9.68 13.01
C GLU A 33 14.03 8.93 11.68
N VAL A 34 13.24 7.84 11.64
CA VAL A 34 13.01 7.06 10.41
C VAL A 34 12.31 7.90 9.34
N ILE A 35 11.33 8.71 9.75
CA ILE A 35 10.61 9.59 8.82
C ILE A 35 11.55 10.68 8.28
N GLN A 36 12.39 11.27 9.12
CA GLN A 36 13.36 12.29 8.73
C GLN A 36 14.45 11.75 7.82
N GLU A 37 14.93 10.53 8.09
CA GLU A 37 15.91 9.84 7.26
C GLU A 37 15.33 9.58 5.86
N GLU A 38 14.13 9.01 5.77
CA GLU A 38 13.45 8.77 4.49
C GLU A 38 13.10 10.07 3.74
N ALA A 39 12.72 11.13 4.44
CA ALA A 39 12.49 12.43 3.83
C ALA A 39 13.78 13.03 3.25
N SER A 40 14.91 12.87 3.96
CA SER A 40 16.22 13.36 3.51
C SER A 40 16.70 12.60 2.28
N GLU A 41 16.55 11.27 2.27
CA GLU A 41 16.86 10.43 1.10
C GLU A 41 15.97 10.78 -0.10
N LEU A 42 14.67 10.99 0.11
CA LEU A 42 13.74 11.42 -0.95
C LEU A 42 14.16 12.75 -1.59
N ILE A 43 14.49 13.74 -0.76
CA ILE A 43 14.93 15.06 -1.26
C ILE A 43 16.22 14.92 -2.07
N LYS A 44 17.16 14.08 -1.61
CA LYS A 44 18.40 13.80 -2.33
C LYS A 44 18.12 13.15 -3.68
N GLU A 45 17.28 12.13 -3.72
CA GLU A 45 16.91 11.43 -4.94
C GLU A 45 16.23 12.36 -5.96
N ILE A 46 15.33 13.23 -5.51
CA ILE A 46 14.68 14.25 -6.35
C ILE A 46 15.72 15.21 -6.95
N LYS A 47 16.70 15.66 -6.16
CA LYS A 47 17.76 16.57 -6.63
C LYS A 47 18.72 15.91 -7.62
N GLU A 48 19.00 14.62 -7.45
CA GLU A 48 19.93 13.88 -8.31
C GLU A 48 19.27 13.43 -9.63
N THR A 49 17.94 13.27 -9.65
CA THR A 49 17.20 12.84 -10.83
C THR A 49 17.16 13.94 -11.88
N LYS A 50 17.71 13.67 -13.06
CA LYS A 50 17.63 14.56 -14.23
C LYS A 50 16.47 14.10 -15.13
N GLY A 51 15.51 14.98 -15.38
CA GLY A 51 14.38 14.72 -16.28
C GLY A 51 13.05 14.55 -15.56
N SER A 52 12.13 13.80 -16.17
CA SER A 52 10.78 13.60 -15.62
C SER A 52 10.81 12.68 -14.40
N ILE A 53 10.13 13.09 -13.34
CA ILE A 53 10.09 12.40 -12.05
C ILE A 53 8.69 11.85 -11.78
N SER A 54 8.58 10.58 -11.42
CA SER A 54 7.34 10.01 -10.85
C SER A 54 7.28 10.29 -9.35
N LEU A 55 6.85 11.50 -8.98
CA LEU A 55 6.78 11.91 -7.57
C LEU A 55 5.89 10.96 -6.74
N GLN A 56 4.79 10.47 -7.33
CA GLN A 56 3.89 9.51 -6.69
C GLN A 56 4.61 8.21 -6.30
N SER A 57 5.43 7.64 -7.20
CA SER A 57 6.15 6.40 -6.92
C SER A 57 7.26 6.61 -5.88
N MET A 58 8.01 7.71 -5.96
CA MET A 58 9.10 8.00 -4.99
C MET A 58 8.57 8.25 -3.58
N VAL A 59 7.48 9.00 -3.46
CA VAL A 59 6.79 9.19 -2.17
C VAL A 59 6.22 7.86 -1.68
N GLY A 60 5.64 7.04 -2.57
CA GLY A 60 5.14 5.71 -2.26
C GLY A 60 6.22 4.78 -1.69
N VAL A 61 7.42 4.76 -2.29
CA VAL A 61 8.60 4.01 -1.78
C VAL A 61 8.92 4.45 -0.36
N SER A 62 9.01 5.77 -0.14
CA SER A 62 9.29 6.36 1.19
C SER A 62 8.26 5.92 2.23
N ALA A 63 6.96 6.02 1.89
CA ALA A 63 5.87 5.67 2.78
C ALA A 63 5.87 4.18 3.16
N ILE A 64 6.11 3.29 2.18
CA ILE A 64 6.19 1.85 2.45
C ILE A 64 7.43 1.52 3.29
N ASN A 65 8.58 2.13 3.02
CA ASN A 65 9.78 1.92 3.83
C ASN A 65 9.59 2.33 5.28
N ILE A 66 8.94 3.47 5.53
CA ILE A 66 8.58 3.90 6.89
C ILE A 66 7.70 2.83 7.53
N LEU A 67 6.63 2.39 6.87
CA LEU A 67 5.74 1.34 7.40
C LEU A 67 6.47 0.03 7.68
N TRP A 68 7.40 -0.37 6.81
CA TRP A 68 8.19 -1.60 6.99
C TRP A 68 9.16 -1.49 8.17
N ALA A 69 9.80 -0.34 8.32
CA ALA A 69 10.65 -0.05 9.47
C ALA A 69 9.85 -0.06 10.78
N LEU A 70 8.64 0.50 10.77
CA LEU A 70 7.74 0.50 11.93
C LEU A 70 7.30 -0.92 12.33
N MET A 71 6.96 -1.77 11.36
CA MET A 71 6.40 -3.10 11.63
C MET A 71 7.47 -4.17 11.85
N GLY A 72 8.52 -4.16 11.03
CA GLY A 72 9.53 -5.21 10.95
C GLY A 72 10.94 -4.78 11.37
N GLY A 73 11.14 -3.52 11.76
CA GLY A 73 12.45 -2.99 12.17
C GLY A 73 13.48 -2.97 11.04
N THR A 74 13.06 -3.18 9.79
CA THR A 74 13.93 -3.29 8.61
C THR A 74 13.48 -2.34 7.52
N ARG A 75 14.45 -1.87 6.72
CA ARG A 75 14.24 -0.98 5.59
C ARG A 75 14.70 -1.67 4.32
N PHE A 76 13.99 -1.42 3.22
CA PHE A 76 14.50 -1.81 1.91
C PHE A 76 15.41 -0.72 1.36
N SER A 77 16.40 -1.13 0.57
CA SER A 77 17.13 -0.16 -0.25
C SER A 77 16.17 0.52 -1.21
N ARG A 78 16.24 1.85 -1.34
CA ARG A 78 15.47 2.59 -2.35
C ARG A 78 15.72 2.11 -3.79
N LYS A 79 16.90 1.54 -4.04
CA LYS A 79 17.28 0.95 -5.33
C LYS A 79 16.79 -0.49 -5.50
N ASP A 80 16.10 -1.06 -4.51
CA ASP A 80 15.49 -2.38 -4.62
C ASP A 80 14.29 -2.30 -5.58
N GLY A 81 14.46 -2.89 -6.76
CA GLY A 81 13.41 -2.96 -7.77
C GLY A 81 12.14 -3.65 -7.29
N ARG A 82 12.22 -4.51 -6.26
CA ARG A 82 11.05 -5.19 -5.69
C ARG A 82 10.12 -4.23 -4.96
N LEU A 83 10.67 -3.28 -4.19
CA LEU A 83 9.87 -2.27 -3.49
C LEU A 83 9.21 -1.33 -4.50
N PHE A 84 9.96 -0.87 -5.50
CA PHE A 84 9.41 -0.04 -6.57
C PHE A 84 8.30 -0.76 -7.34
N HIS A 85 8.48 -2.05 -7.63
CA HIS A 85 7.46 -2.87 -8.27
C HIS A 85 6.20 -3.00 -7.39
N LEU A 86 6.35 -3.23 -6.09
CA LEU A 86 5.24 -3.28 -5.14
C LEU A 86 4.45 -1.96 -5.11
N VAL A 87 5.14 -0.82 -5.06
CA VAL A 87 4.49 0.51 -5.09
C VAL A 87 3.67 0.69 -6.37
N ASN A 88 4.18 0.24 -7.52
CA ASN A 88 3.43 0.33 -8.78
C ASN A 88 2.20 -0.58 -8.79
N ILE A 89 2.30 -1.81 -8.29
CA ILE A 89 1.15 -2.71 -8.13
C ILE A 89 0.10 -2.07 -7.21
N LEU A 90 0.51 -1.49 -6.09
CA LEU A 90 -0.39 -0.81 -5.17
C LEU A 90 -1.07 0.41 -5.82
N ASN A 91 -0.31 1.21 -6.57
CA ASN A 91 -0.88 2.34 -7.32
C ASN A 91 -1.90 1.88 -8.38
N GLU A 92 -1.64 0.77 -9.08
CA GLU A 92 -2.59 0.16 -10.01
C GLU A 92 -3.85 -0.31 -9.26
N LEU A 93 -3.69 -1.01 -8.13
CA LEU A 93 -4.81 -1.45 -7.30
C LEU A 93 -5.67 -0.26 -6.86
N PHE A 94 -5.07 0.80 -6.33
CA PHE A 94 -5.80 1.99 -5.88
C PHE A 94 -6.48 2.73 -7.04
N ARG A 95 -5.86 2.79 -8.23
CA ARG A 95 -6.47 3.37 -9.44
C ARG A 95 -7.62 2.53 -9.99
N SER A 96 -7.53 1.22 -9.86
CA SER A 96 -8.57 0.28 -10.30
C SER A 96 -9.77 0.24 -9.35
N GLY A 97 -9.62 0.76 -8.12
CA GLY A 97 -10.68 0.84 -7.14
C GLY A 97 -11.80 1.76 -7.59
N ASN A 98 -12.93 1.19 -8.00
CA ASN A 98 -14.13 1.94 -8.30
C ASN A 98 -14.91 2.22 -7.00
N VAL A 99 -14.65 3.37 -6.37
CA VAL A 99 -15.30 3.79 -5.11
C VAL A 99 -16.81 3.90 -5.25
N THR A 100 -17.31 4.17 -6.45
CA THR A 100 -18.73 4.22 -6.79
C THR A 100 -19.39 2.85 -6.97
N GLY A 101 -18.63 1.76 -6.87
CA GLY A 101 -19.08 0.41 -7.18
C GLY A 101 -19.12 0.16 -8.69
N SER A 102 -18.71 -1.04 -9.11
CA SER A 102 -18.82 -1.48 -10.51
C SER A 102 -20.20 -2.05 -10.77
N ILE A 103 -20.68 -2.08 -12.01
CA ILE A 103 -21.96 -2.73 -12.35
C ILE A 103 -22.02 -4.20 -11.89
N GLU A 104 -20.86 -4.84 -11.78
CA GLU A 104 -20.65 -6.17 -11.22
C GLU A 104 -21.03 -6.28 -9.73
N THR A 105 -20.93 -5.20 -8.96
CA THR A 105 -21.40 -5.18 -7.56
C THR A 105 -22.93 -5.14 -7.48
N VAL A 106 -23.60 -4.62 -8.52
CA VAL A 106 -25.07 -4.60 -8.65
C VAL A 106 -25.58 -5.92 -9.22
N PHE A 107 -24.86 -6.49 -10.20
CA PHE A 107 -25.20 -7.75 -10.87
C PHE A 107 -24.05 -8.75 -10.79
N PRO A 108 -23.95 -9.55 -9.71
CA PRO A 108 -22.85 -10.51 -9.51
C PRO A 108 -22.74 -11.55 -10.63
N ALA A 109 -23.87 -11.91 -11.25
CA ALA A 109 -23.91 -12.87 -12.36
C ALA A 109 -23.11 -12.40 -13.60
N LEU A 110 -22.88 -11.09 -13.76
CA LEU A 110 -22.10 -10.53 -14.86
C LEU A 110 -20.63 -10.99 -14.84
N HIS A 111 -20.11 -11.35 -13.66
CA HIS A 111 -18.76 -11.89 -13.50
C HIS A 111 -18.54 -13.19 -14.29
N HIS A 112 -19.58 -14.02 -14.44
CA HIS A 112 -19.50 -15.25 -15.23
C HIS A 112 -19.54 -15.01 -16.74
N ILE A 113 -20.06 -13.87 -17.18
CA ILE A 113 -20.27 -13.54 -18.60
C ILE A 113 -19.09 -12.75 -19.16
N MET A 114 -18.48 -11.88 -18.36
CA MET A 114 -17.35 -11.04 -18.78
C MET A 114 -16.22 -11.06 -17.73
N PRO A 115 -15.50 -12.18 -17.58
CA PRO A 115 -14.46 -12.32 -16.58
C PRO A 115 -13.30 -11.32 -16.82
N ASP A 116 -12.86 -11.11 -18.06
CA ASP A 116 -11.62 -10.34 -18.34
C ASP A 116 -11.76 -8.81 -18.30
N SER A 117 -12.97 -8.26 -18.45
CA SER A 117 -13.20 -6.80 -18.44
C SER A 117 -13.34 -6.21 -17.03
N SER A 118 -13.22 -7.08 -16.03
CA SER A 118 -13.74 -6.82 -14.70
C SER A 118 -12.72 -6.13 -13.81
N SER A 119 -13.17 -5.08 -13.10
CA SER A 119 -12.39 -4.45 -12.03
C SER A 119 -11.93 -5.46 -10.95
N PHE A 120 -12.68 -6.55 -10.76
CA PHE A 120 -12.37 -7.63 -9.86
C PHE A 120 -11.16 -8.47 -10.33
N ASN A 121 -11.02 -8.72 -11.63
CA ASN A 121 -9.85 -9.43 -12.17
C ASN A 121 -8.56 -8.61 -12.00
N THR A 122 -8.64 -7.28 -12.11
CA THR A 122 -7.51 -6.39 -11.79
C THR A 122 -7.15 -6.47 -10.29
N ALA A 123 -8.15 -6.49 -9.41
CA ALA A 123 -7.92 -6.69 -7.98
C ALA A 123 -7.26 -8.05 -7.69
N ILE A 124 -7.78 -9.16 -8.23
CA ILE A 124 -7.18 -10.49 -8.03
C ILE A 124 -5.73 -10.55 -8.54
N ARG A 125 -5.47 -10.00 -9.74
CA ARG A 125 -4.14 -9.98 -10.34
C ARG A 125 -3.12 -9.22 -9.48
N THR A 126 -3.53 -8.11 -8.87
CA THR A 126 -2.67 -7.27 -8.03
C THR A 126 -2.50 -7.82 -6.62
N PHE A 127 -3.50 -8.51 -6.05
CA PHE A 127 -3.42 -9.09 -4.71
C PHE A 127 -2.40 -10.24 -4.58
N LYS A 128 -2.23 -11.08 -5.61
CA LYS A 128 -1.30 -12.21 -5.59
C LYS A 128 0.17 -11.78 -5.35
N PRO A 129 0.77 -10.88 -6.14
CA PRO A 129 2.15 -10.44 -5.93
C PRO A 129 2.34 -9.68 -4.61
N ILE A 130 1.34 -8.90 -4.15
CA ILE A 130 1.38 -8.26 -2.83
C ILE A 130 1.51 -9.32 -1.72
N LYS A 131 0.72 -10.40 -1.79
CA LYS A 131 0.76 -11.48 -0.82
C LYS A 131 2.10 -12.22 -0.82
N GLU A 132 2.70 -12.41 -1.99
CA GLU A 132 4.02 -13.02 -2.14
C GLU A 132 5.14 -12.14 -1.58
N PHE A 133 5.03 -10.81 -1.69
CA PHE A 133 6.01 -9.88 -1.12
C PHE A 133 6.02 -9.88 0.42
N VAL A 134 4.86 -10.08 1.05
CA VAL A 134 4.70 -10.06 2.51
C VAL A 134 5.15 -11.37 3.18
N LYS A 135 5.23 -12.46 2.41
CA LYS A 135 5.68 -13.77 2.88
C LYS A 135 7.20 -13.87 2.90
#